data_AF-A0A9X1RGY2-F1
#
_entry.id   AF-A0A9X1RGY2-F1
#
_cell.length_a   1.000
_cell.length_b   1.000
_cell.length_c   1.000
_cell.angle_alpha   90.00
_cell.angle_beta   90.00
_cell.angle_gamma   90.00
#
_symmetry.space_group_name_H-M   'P 1'
#
loop_
_entity.id
_entity.type
_entity.pdbx_description
1 polymer ?
#
loop_
_entity_poly.entity_id
_entity_poly.type
_entity_poly.pdbx_seq_one_letter_code
_entity_poly.pdbx_strand_id
1 'polypeptide(L)' 'MTQLRRKVIQTRSLEERIAEQAAKLKEQASQLPAGAEREALLKRARIAQTGAHVSDWLQSPGLLPPE' A
#
# COMPACT_ATOMS: atom_id res chain seq x y z
N MET A 1 -20.81 -29.72 -4.71
CA MET A 1 -21.32 -28.42 -4.25
C MET A 1 -20.46 -27.33 -4.86
N THR A 2 -21.02 -26.48 -5.73
CA THR A 2 -20.30 -25.36 -6.36
C THR A 2 -20.09 -24.24 -5.35
N GLN A 3 -18.84 -23.98 -4.95
CA GLN A 3 -18.52 -22.83 -4.10
C GLN A 3 -18.81 -21.52 -4.84
N LEU A 4 -19.73 -20.71 -4.34
CA LEU A 4 -19.89 -19.33 -4.80
C LEU A 4 -18.67 -18.51 -4.38
N ARG A 5 -17.91 -18.02 -5.35
CA ARG A 5 -16.87 -17.02 -5.09
C ARG A 5 -17.53 -15.69 -4.70
N ARG A 6 -17.19 -15.18 -3.52
CA ARG A 6 -17.63 -13.86 -3.06
C ARG A 6 -16.94 -12.77 -3.86
N LYS A 7 -17.70 -11.98 -4.63
CA LYS A 7 -17.19 -10.77 -5.28
C LYS A 7 -16.95 -9.69 -4.22
N VAL A 8 -15.73 -9.16 -4.18
CA VAL A 8 -15.40 -8.00 -3.34
C VAL A 8 -15.38 -6.76 -4.23
N ILE A 9 -16.25 -5.79 -3.94
CA ILE A 9 -16.27 -4.50 -4.64
C ILE A 9 -15.33 -3.57 -3.88
N GLN A 10 -14.34 -3.02 -4.58
CA GLN A 10 -13.45 -1.99 -4.02
C GLN A 10 -14.10 -0.63 -4.27
N THR A 11 -14.51 0.04 -3.19
CA THR A 11 -15.09 1.39 -3.23
C THR A 11 -14.05 2.50 -3.18
N ARG A 12 -12.89 2.22 -2.59
CA ARG A 12 -11.74 3.14 -2.51
C ARG A 12 -10.73 2.82 -3.62
N SER A 13 -9.97 3.82 -4.02
CA SER A 13 -8.86 3.65 -4.97
C SER A 13 -7.82 2.67 -4.43
N LEU A 14 -6.98 2.16 -5.33
CA LEU A 14 -5.93 1.23 -4.95
C LEU A 14 -4.91 1.93 -4.04
N GLU A 15 -4.59 3.18 -4.35
CA GLU A 15 -3.66 4.06 -3.68
C GLU A 15 -4.11 4.35 -2.24
N GLU A 16 -5.38 4.73 -2.04
CA GLU A 16 -5.96 4.94 -0.71
C GLU A 16 -5.87 3.68 0.16
N ARG A 17 -6.20 2.52 -0.41
CA ARG A 17 -6.12 1.23 0.29
C ARG A 17 -4.69 0.88 0.69
N ILE A 18 -3.72 1.16 -0.17
CA ILE A 18 -2.30 0.93 0.13
C ILE A 18 -1.82 1.90 1.22
N ALA A 19 -2.24 3.17 1.17
CA ALA A 19 -1.92 4.17 2.20
C ALA A 19 -2.48 3.78 3.57
N GLU A 20 -3.73 3.32 3.64
CA GLU A 20 -4.34 2.77 4.86
C GLU A 20 -3.56 1.57 5.40
N GLN A 21 -3.13 0.67 4.52
CA GLN A 21 -2.33 -0.49 4.91
C GLN A 21 -0.97 -0.05 5.48
N ALA A 22 -0.33 0.96 4.90
CA ALA A 22 0.91 1.51 5.40
C ALA A 22 0.74 2.13 6.80
N ALA A 23 -0.37 2.82 7.05
CA ALA A 23 -0.71 3.37 8.36
C ALA A 23 -0.88 2.26 9.41
N LYS A 24 -1.62 1.19 9.08
CA LYS A 24 -1.79 0.01 9.96
C LYS A 24 -0.47 -0.67 10.28
N LEU A 25 0.41 -0.82 9.29
CA LEU A 25 1.74 -1.40 9.51
C LEU A 25 2.61 -0.55 10.44
N LYS A 26 2.52 0.79 10.36
CA LYS A 26 3.19 1.69 11.31
C LYS A 26 2.62 1.57 12.72
N GLU A 27 1.30 1.48 12.84
CA GLU A 27 0.65 1.30 14.14
C GLU A 27 1.09 -0.02 14.79
N GLN A 28 1.09 -1.13 14.03
CA GLN A 28 1.62 -2.42 14.49
C GLN A 28 3.10 -2.34 14.90
N ALA A 29 3.92 -1.63 14.12
CA ALA A 29 5.32 -1.41 14.46
C ALA A 29 5.52 -0.53 15.71
N SER A 30 4.57 0.33 16.06
CA SER A 30 4.63 1.16 17.27
C SER A 30 4.30 0.38 18.54
N GLN A 31 3.48 -0.66 18.42
CA GLN A 31 3.09 -1.54 19.53
C GLN A 31 4.19 -2.57 19.89
N LEU A 32 5.12 -2.81 18.98
CA LEU A 32 6.22 -3.77 19.19
C LEU A 32 7.45 -3.10 19.81
N PRO A 33 8.20 -3.82 20.67
CA PRO A 33 9.50 -3.35 21.13
C PRO A 33 10.50 -3.27 19.97
N ALA A 34 11.62 -2.58 20.20
CA ALA A 34 12.70 -2.53 19.23
C ALA A 34 13.23 -3.95 18.94
N GLY A 35 13.24 -4.35 17.67
CA GLY A 35 13.64 -5.68 17.25
C GLY A 35 13.39 -5.91 15.76
N ALA A 36 13.82 -7.08 15.27
CA ALA A 36 13.75 -7.44 13.86
C ALA A 36 12.30 -7.42 13.30
N GLU A 37 11.31 -7.80 14.11
CA GLU A 37 9.90 -7.81 13.70
C GLU A 37 9.36 -6.39 13.47
N ARG A 38 9.68 -5.46 14.38
CA ARG A 38 9.35 -4.04 14.22
C ARG A 38 9.98 -3.45 12.97
N GLU A 39 11.26 -3.74 12.74
CA GLU A 39 11.94 -3.28 11.52
C GLU A 39 11.34 -3.85 10.25
N ALA A 40 10.95 -5.13 10.24
CA ALA A 40 10.30 -5.76 9.09
C ALA A 40 8.96 -5.07 8.76
N LEU A 41 8.16 -4.73 9.77
CA LEU A 41 6.91 -3.98 9.59
C LEU A 41 7.17 -2.56 9.08
N LEU A 42 8.16 -1.86 9.61
CA LEU A 42 8.54 -0.53 9.13
C LEU A 42 9.02 -0.55 7.67
N LYS A 43 9.83 -1.55 7.29
CA LYS A 43 10.26 -1.75 5.89
C LYS A 43 9.05 -1.95 4.98
N ARG A 44 8.10 -2.81 5.37
CA ARG A 44 6.85 -3.03 4.62
C ARG A 44 6.00 -1.77 4.53
N ALA A 45 5.86 -1.02 5.63
CA ALA A 45 5.12 0.24 5.66
C ALA A 45 5.72 1.27 4.70
N ARG A 46 7.06 1.34 4.61
CA ARG A 46 7.75 2.22 3.68
C ARG A 46 7.50 1.83 2.22
N ILE A 47 7.59 0.55 1.90
CA ILE A 47 7.30 0.05 0.55
C ILE A 47 5.84 0.36 0.16
N ALA A 48 4.89 0.15 1.09
CA ALA A 48 3.49 0.47 0.86
C ALA A 48 3.29 1.98 0.64
N GLN A 49 3.89 2.85 1.47
CA GLN A 49 3.83 4.30 1.25
C GLN A 49 4.35 4.69 -0.13
N THR A 50 5.50 4.17 -0.55
CA THR A 50 6.03 4.44 -1.89
C THR A 50 5.09 3.89 -2.98
N GLY A 51 4.57 2.69 -2.80
CA GLY A 51 3.65 2.02 -3.73
C GLY A 51 2.36 2.82 -3.97
N ALA A 52 1.87 3.55 -2.97
CA ALA A 52 0.67 4.38 -3.10
C ALA A 52 0.84 5.54 -4.10
N HIS A 53 2.09 5.95 -4.40
CA HIS A 53 2.38 7.07 -5.32
C HIS A 53 2.88 6.62 -6.70
N VAL A 54 3.00 5.32 -6.94
CA VAL A 54 3.55 4.82 -8.22
C VAL A 54 2.67 5.22 -9.40
N SER A 55 1.35 5.20 -9.23
CA SER A 55 0.40 5.65 -10.26
C SER A 55 0.62 7.12 -10.63
N ASP A 56 0.84 7.98 -9.62
CA ASP A 56 1.11 9.40 -9.82
C ASP A 56 2.41 9.62 -10.60
N TRP A 57 3.46 8.84 -10.29
CA TRP A 57 4.73 8.93 -11.00
C TRP A 57 4.60 8.52 -12.46
N LEU A 58 3.87 7.43 -12.75
CA LEU A 58 3.65 6.97 -14.12
C LEU A 58 2.84 7.97 -14.96
N GLN A 59 2.03 8.81 -14.32
CA GLN A 59 1.23 9.84 -14.99
C GLN A 59 1.92 11.21 -15.07
N SER A 60 3.17 11.32 -14.59
CA SER A 60 3.90 12.59 -14.60
C SER A 60 4.21 13.04 -16.04
N PRO A 61 3.92 14.30 -16.41
CA PRO A 61 4.06 14.80 -17.78
C PRO A 61 5.50 14.77 -18.32
N GLY A 62 6.51 14.70 -17.45
CA GLY A 62 7.92 14.55 -17.87
C GLY A 62 8.29 13.14 -18.34
N LEU A 63 7.43 12.13 -18.12
CA LEU A 63 7.63 10.74 -18.52
C LEU A 63 6.73 10.32 -19.70
N LEU A 64 5.75 11.15 -20.04
CA LEU A 64 4.90 10.95 -21.20
C LEU A 64 5.57 11.57 -22.44
N PRO A 65 5.59 10.88 -23.59
CA PRO A 65 6.08 11.47 -24.83
C PRO A 65 5.20 12.68 -25.20
N PRO A 66 5.79 13.77 -25.73
CA PRO A 66 5.03 14.90 -26.23
C PRO A 66 4.19 14.50 -27.46
N GLU A 67 2.98 15.06 -27.58
CA GLU A 67 2.14 14.92 -28.79
C GLU A 67 2.68 15.69 -29.99
#